data_AF-A0A2I1HXL1-F1
#
_entry.id   AF-A0A2I1HXL1-F1
#
_cell.length_a   1.000
_cell.length_b   1.000
_cell.length_c   1.000
_cell.angle_alpha   90.00
_cell.angle_beta   90.00
_cell.angle_gamma   90.00
#
_symmetry.space_group_name_H-M   'P 1'
#
loop_
_entity.id
_entity.type
_entity.pdbx_description
1 polymer ?
#
loop_
_entity_poly.entity_id
_entity_poly.type
_entity_poly.pdbx_seq_one_letter_code
_entity_poly.pdbx_strand_id
1 'polypeptide(L)'
;MWLRDSTNQIISYIPYAKCDDKLKNLILGVIYMQAELIISDPYANAYYAPPESKLPHPKNPWSKTDITTPPPSSATWEKKWELDSLVSFLKLSHNYWSNTKDDKFLTNKIWLEAVNSILDILEIQQLGTMQEFKNEAYKFS
;
A
#
# COMPACT_ATOMS: atom_id res chain seq x y z
N MET A 1 -1.12 -9.63 4.35
CA MET A 1 -1.75 -8.39 4.84
C MET A 1 -2.27 -7.60 3.65
N TRP A 2 -3.58 -7.34 3.61
CA TRP A 2 -4.15 -6.37 2.67
C TRP A 2 -3.98 -4.96 3.23
N LEU A 3 -3.63 -3.98 2.37
CA LEU A 3 -3.48 -2.59 2.80
C LEU A 3 -4.82 -2.02 3.30
N ARG A 4 -5.89 -2.24 2.54
CA ARG A 4 -7.26 -1.87 2.93
C ARG A 4 -7.68 -2.46 4.27
N ASP A 5 -7.54 -3.78 4.42
CA ASP A 5 -8.04 -4.47 5.61
C ASP A 5 -7.24 -4.08 6.85
N SER A 6 -5.90 -4.02 6.75
CA SER A 6 -5.06 -3.64 7.89
C SER A 6 -5.35 -2.21 8.38
N THR A 7 -5.62 -1.26 7.48
CA THR A 7 -6.07 0.08 7.87
C THR A 7 -7.42 0.04 8.60
N ASN A 8 -8.41 -0.66 8.04
CA ASN A 8 -9.76 -0.70 8.62
C ASN A 8 -9.82 -1.53 9.92
N GLN A 9 -8.91 -2.48 10.12
CA GLN A 9 -8.79 -3.26 11.36
C GLN A 9 -8.28 -2.41 12.54
N ILE A 10 -7.47 -1.37 12.30
CA ILE A 10 -6.90 -0.55 13.38
C ILE A 10 -7.57 0.81 13.55
N ILE A 11 -8.39 1.24 12.60
CA ILE A 11 -8.96 2.60 12.57
C ILE A 11 -9.78 2.94 13.83
N SER A 12 -10.47 1.95 14.40
CA SER A 12 -11.26 2.11 15.63
C SER A 12 -10.40 2.38 16.87
N TYR A 13 -9.10 2.07 16.83
CA TYR A 13 -8.19 2.32 17.95
C TYR A 13 -7.56 3.72 17.90
N ILE A 14 -7.51 4.35 16.73
CA ILE A 14 -6.81 5.65 16.52
C ILE A 14 -7.26 6.75 17.51
N PRO A 15 -8.55 6.92 17.84
CA PRO A 15 -8.97 7.96 18.80
C PRO A 15 -8.33 7.83 20.18
N TYR A 16 -7.92 6.62 20.59
CA TYR A 16 -7.31 6.35 21.89
C TYR A 16 -5.78 6.51 21.88
N ALA A 17 -5.15 6.60 20.70
CA ALA A 17 -3.70 6.65 20.56
C ALA A 17 -3.07 7.92 21.12
N LYS A 18 -3.83 9.00 21.32
CA LYS A 18 -3.34 10.25 21.93
C LYS A 18 -2.89 10.06 23.39
N CYS A 19 -3.47 9.08 24.09
CA CYS A 19 -3.23 8.85 25.52
C CYS A 19 -2.48 7.55 25.79
N ASP A 20 -2.05 6.82 24.77
CA ASP A 20 -1.36 5.53 24.89
C ASP A 20 -0.20 5.45 23.89
N ASP A 21 1.02 5.63 24.39
CA ASP A 21 2.24 5.59 23.59
C ASP A 21 2.48 4.20 22.96
N LYS A 22 2.03 3.11 23.59
CA LYS A 22 2.16 1.77 23.00
C LYS A 22 1.25 1.63 21.80
N LEU A 23 0.01 2.09 21.91
CA LEU A 23 -0.94 2.08 20.80
C LEU A 23 -0.50 3.00 19.66
N LYS A 24 0.04 4.18 20.01
CA LYS A 24 0.65 5.10 19.05
C LYS A 24 1.78 4.43 18.27
N ASN A 25 2.71 3.77 18.97
CA ASN A 25 3.82 3.05 18.34
C ASN A 25 3.33 1.86 17.49
N LEU A 26 2.28 1.16 17.91
CA LEU A 26 1.66 0.09 17.13
C LEU A 26 1.14 0.63 15.79
N ILE A 27 0.33 1.70 15.81
CA ILE A 27 -0.24 2.30 14.60
C ILE A 27 0.87 2.83 13.69
N LEU A 28 1.89 3.49 14.25
CA LEU A 28 3.05 3.96 13.50
C LEU A 28 3.83 2.80 12.86
N GLY A 29 3.97 1.68 13.57
CA GLY A 29 4.54 0.45 13.02
C GLY A 29 3.73 -0.11 11.84
N VAL A 30 2.40 -0.05 11.89
CA VAL A 30 1.55 -0.44 10.75
C VAL A 30 1.76 0.52 9.57
N ILE A 31 1.86 1.83 9.81
CA ILE A 31 2.16 2.82 8.75
C ILE A 31 3.48 2.49 8.07
N TYR A 32 4.56 2.25 8.82
CA TYR A 32 5.85 1.92 8.22
C TYR A 32 5.85 0.57 7.51
N MET A 33 5.17 -0.43 8.07
CA MET A 33 4.98 -1.71 7.39
C MET A 33 4.25 -1.54 6.06
N GLN A 34 3.14 -0.80 6.03
CA GLN A 34 2.44 -0.51 4.78
C GLN A 34 3.32 0.26 3.78
N ALA A 35 4.16 1.18 4.25
CA ALA A 35 5.09 1.91 3.39
C ALA A 35 6.12 0.98 2.72
N GLU A 36 6.76 0.09 3.47
CA GLU A 36 7.71 -0.89 2.93
C GLU A 36 7.05 -1.83 1.92
N LEU A 37 5.82 -2.26 2.19
CA LEU A 37 5.06 -3.11 1.28
C LEU A 37 4.72 -2.38 -0.03
N ILE A 38 4.28 -1.12 0.05
CA ILE A 38 3.99 -0.29 -1.13
C ILE A 38 5.24 -0.10 -1.98
N ILE A 39 6.39 0.16 -1.37
CA ILE A 39 7.67 0.28 -2.09
C ILE A 39 8.02 -1.05 -2.79
N SER A 40 7.73 -2.18 -2.15
CA SER A 40 8.06 -3.49 -2.70
C SER A 40 7.25 -3.85 -3.95
N ASP A 41 5.98 -3.46 -4.02
CA ASP A 41 5.11 -3.70 -5.17
C ASP A 41 3.85 -2.82 -5.14
N PRO A 42 3.88 -1.57 -5.64
CA PRO A 42 2.78 -0.62 -5.45
C PRO A 42 1.49 -1.00 -6.22
N TYR A 43 1.55 -2.01 -7.07
CA TYR A 43 0.38 -2.56 -7.76
C TYR A 43 -0.32 -3.67 -6.97
N ALA A 44 0.27 -4.14 -5.86
CA ALA A 44 -0.28 -5.23 -5.08
C ALA A 44 -1.26 -4.76 -4.00
N ASN A 45 -2.37 -5.47 -3.88
CA ASN A 45 -3.35 -5.28 -2.80
C ASN A 45 -2.94 -6.04 -1.52
N ALA A 46 -2.21 -7.16 -1.66
CA ALA A 46 -1.92 -8.06 -0.56
C ALA A 46 -0.47 -8.55 -0.52
N TYR A 47 0.07 -8.70 0.68
CA TYR A 47 1.47 -9.05 0.91
C TYR A 47 1.64 -10.20 1.90
N TYR A 48 2.76 -10.90 1.81
CA TYR A 48 3.19 -11.82 2.86
C TYR A 48 3.61 -11.09 4.13
N ALA A 49 3.77 -11.83 5.23
CA ALA A 49 4.44 -11.31 6.39
C ALA A 49 5.91 -10.99 6.05
N PRO A 50 6.46 -9.89 6.59
CA PRO A 50 7.83 -9.48 6.32
C PRO A 50 8.82 -10.49 6.94
N PRO A 51 10.05 -10.64 6.41
CA PRO A 51 11.04 -11.59 6.92
C PRO A 51 11.30 -11.50 8.44
N GLU A 52 11.24 -10.29 8.99
CA GLU A 52 11.45 -9.96 10.41
C GLU A 52 10.44 -10.65 11.32
N SER A 53 9.24 -10.98 10.81
CA SER A 53 8.21 -11.73 11.54
C SER A 53 8.61 -13.18 11.81
N LYS A 54 9.59 -13.73 11.07
CA LYS A 54 10.00 -15.14 11.09
C LYS A 54 8.85 -16.11 10.81
N LEU A 55 7.76 -15.62 10.22
CA LEU A 55 6.64 -16.45 9.79
C LEU A 55 6.94 -17.01 8.40
N PRO A 56 6.68 -18.31 8.16
CA PRO A 56 6.83 -18.87 6.82
C PRO A 56 5.80 -18.25 5.87
N HIS A 57 6.19 -18.05 4.62
CA HIS A 57 5.24 -17.69 3.57
C HIS A 57 4.37 -18.92 3.26
N PRO A 58 3.05 -18.88 3.51
CA PRO A 58 2.19 -20.00 3.17
C PRO A 58 2.15 -20.21 1.66
N LYS A 59 1.85 -21.44 1.22
CA LYS A 59 1.61 -21.70 -0.20
C LYS A 59 0.40 -20.89 -0.65
N ASN A 60 0.52 -20.20 -1.78
CA ASN A 60 -0.60 -19.53 -2.43
C ASN A 60 -1.13 -20.38 -3.61
N PRO A 61 -2.18 -21.20 -3.41
CA PRO A 61 -2.78 -21.97 -4.50
C PRO A 61 -3.58 -21.11 -5.48
N TRP A 62 -3.98 -19.90 -5.07
CA TRP A 62 -4.85 -19.01 -5.85
C TRP A 62 -4.10 -18.20 -6.91
N SER A 63 -2.80 -18.00 -6.75
CA SER A 63 -1.98 -17.22 -7.71
C SER A 63 -1.40 -18.01 -8.86
N LYS A 64 -1.68 -19.32 -8.96
CA LYS A 64 -1.05 -20.21 -9.97
C LYS A 64 -1.28 -19.77 -11.42
N THR A 65 -2.39 -19.09 -11.67
CA THR A 65 -2.81 -18.65 -13.01
C THR A 65 -2.73 -17.14 -13.18
N ASP A 66 -2.26 -16.41 -12.16
CA ASP A 66 -2.16 -14.96 -12.24
C ASP A 66 -1.00 -14.58 -13.16
N ILE A 67 -1.28 -13.67 -14.10
CA ILE A 67 -0.29 -13.10 -15.00
C ILE A 67 -0.35 -11.59 -14.82
N THR A 68 0.75 -11.00 -14.35
CA THR A 68 0.86 -9.56 -14.15
C THR A 68 2.13 -9.04 -14.82
N THR A 69 2.06 -7.81 -15.32
CA THR A 69 3.21 -7.09 -15.84
C THR A 69 3.30 -5.75 -15.11
N PRO A 70 4.37 -5.49 -14.35
CA PRO A 70 5.50 -6.39 -14.05
C PRO A 70 5.08 -7.61 -13.21
N PRO A 71 5.89 -8.68 -13.18
CA PRO A 71 5.65 -9.83 -12.29
C PRO A 71 5.57 -9.39 -10.81
N PRO A 72 4.93 -10.19 -9.94
CA PRO A 72 4.85 -9.88 -8.52
C PRO A 72 6.22 -9.93 -7.86
N SER A 73 6.45 -9.08 -6.86
CA SER A 73 7.64 -9.15 -6.01
C SER A 73 7.60 -10.39 -5.08
N SER A 74 8.71 -10.70 -4.42
CA SER A 74 8.75 -11.78 -3.41
C SER A 74 7.92 -11.49 -2.16
N ALA A 75 7.56 -10.22 -1.93
CA ALA A 75 6.69 -9.82 -0.82
C ALA A 75 5.20 -9.95 -1.16
N THR A 76 4.85 -10.06 -2.44
CA THR A 76 3.47 -9.99 -2.92
C THR A 76 2.72 -11.31 -2.71
N TRP A 77 1.61 -11.26 -1.96
CA TRP A 77 0.65 -12.36 -1.87
C TRP A 77 -0.29 -12.38 -3.06
N GLU A 78 -0.89 -11.24 -3.39
CA GLU A 78 -1.80 -11.05 -4.53
C GLU A 78 -1.54 -9.68 -5.17
N LYS A 79 -1.58 -9.63 -6.50
CA LYS A 79 -1.29 -8.42 -7.29
C LYS A 79 -2.49 -7.96 -8.10
N LYS A 80 -3.58 -7.66 -7.41
CA LYS A 80 -4.71 -6.95 -8.02
C LYS A 80 -4.58 -5.48 -7.72
N TRP A 81 -4.40 -4.66 -8.75
CA TRP A 81 -4.33 -3.22 -8.57
C TRP A 81 -5.69 -2.68 -8.13
N GLU A 82 -5.69 -2.05 -6.97
CA GLU A 82 -6.87 -1.50 -6.33
C GLU A 82 -6.50 -0.11 -5.81
N LEU A 83 -7.07 0.94 -6.40
CA LEU A 83 -6.80 2.33 -6.00
C LEU A 83 -6.94 2.53 -4.48
N ASP A 84 -7.95 1.90 -3.88
CA ASP A 84 -8.23 2.03 -2.45
C ASP A 84 -7.17 1.38 -1.56
N SER A 85 -6.35 0.46 -2.06
CA SER A 85 -5.20 -0.10 -1.33
C SER A 85 -4.18 1.00 -1.00
N LEU A 86 -3.87 1.87 -1.98
CA LEU A 86 -2.95 2.99 -1.78
C LEU A 86 -3.59 4.11 -0.97
N VAL A 87 -4.87 4.42 -1.22
CA VAL A 87 -5.61 5.43 -0.45
C VAL A 87 -5.76 5.03 1.02
N SER A 88 -5.82 3.73 1.33
CA SER A 88 -5.89 3.22 2.71
C SER A 88 -4.65 3.56 3.54
N PHE A 89 -3.46 3.59 2.94
CA PHE A 89 -2.22 4.03 3.59
C PHE A 89 -2.22 5.54 3.88
N LEU A 90 -2.63 6.34 2.90
CA LEU A 90 -2.76 7.80 3.06
C LEU A 90 -3.80 8.15 4.13
N LYS A 91 -4.96 7.49 4.11
CA LYS A 91 -6.02 7.60 5.10
C LYS A 91 -5.51 7.27 6.51
N LEU A 92 -4.76 6.19 6.66
CA LEU A 92 -4.20 5.77 7.94
C LEU A 92 -3.21 6.82 8.49
N SER A 93 -2.29 7.28 7.65
CA SER A 93 -1.28 8.28 7.99
C SER A 93 -1.92 9.60 8.41
N HIS A 94 -2.94 10.06 7.67
CA HIS A 94 -3.69 11.27 8.01
C HIS A 94 -4.45 11.11 9.34
N ASN A 95 -5.15 9.99 9.55
CA ASN A 95 -5.90 9.75 10.78
C ASN A 95 -5.00 9.65 12.00
N TYR A 96 -3.83 9.02 11.87
CA TYR A 96 -2.83 8.98 12.92
C TYR A 96 -2.39 10.39 13.32
N TRP A 97 -1.96 11.21 12.37
CA TRP A 97 -1.54 12.59 12.63
C TRP A 97 -2.68 13.43 13.21
N SER A 98 -3.90 13.34 12.64
CA SER A 98 -5.01 14.19 13.05
C SER A 98 -5.42 13.96 14.50
N ASN A 99 -5.31 12.73 15.01
CA ASN A 99 -5.66 12.35 16.39
C ASN A 99 -4.50 12.49 17.38
N THR A 100 -3.26 12.20 16.97
CA THR A 100 -2.09 12.20 17.88
C THR A 100 -1.27 13.49 17.85
N LYS A 101 -1.39 14.26 16.77
CA LYS A 101 -0.51 15.38 16.40
C LYS A 101 0.97 15.00 16.30
N ASP A 102 1.28 13.72 16.16
CA ASP A 102 2.63 13.25 15.87
C ASP A 102 2.89 13.25 14.37
N ASP A 103 3.87 14.04 13.96
CA ASP A 103 4.29 14.25 12.58
C ASP A 103 5.66 13.66 12.27
N LYS A 104 6.28 12.92 13.21
CA LYS A 104 7.63 12.33 13.04
C LYS A 104 7.76 11.45 11.80
N PHE A 105 6.67 10.83 11.34
CA PHE A 105 6.68 10.00 10.14
C PHE A 105 6.86 10.80 8.85
N LEU A 106 6.55 12.10 8.82
CA LEU A 106 6.66 12.93 7.62
C LEU A 106 8.11 13.15 7.17
N THR A 107 9.08 13.01 8.08
CA THR A 107 10.52 13.09 7.74
C THR A 107 11.16 11.70 7.57
N ASN A 108 10.38 10.62 7.76
CA ASN A 108 10.86 9.27 7.55
C ASN A 108 11.00 8.98 6.05
N LYS A 109 12.20 8.52 5.64
CA LYS A 109 12.52 8.27 4.23
C LYS A 109 11.63 7.21 3.57
N ILE A 110 11.32 6.14 4.29
CA ILE A 110 10.48 5.03 3.77
C ILE A 110 9.05 5.54 3.54
N TRP A 111 8.52 6.33 4.47
CA TRP A 111 7.19 6.93 4.28
C TRP A 111 7.15 7.85 3.05
N LEU A 112 8.15 8.72 2.89
CA LEU A 112 8.25 9.63 1.74
C LEU A 112 8.40 8.88 0.41
N GLU A 113 9.20 7.81 0.39
CA GLU A 113 9.39 6.97 -0.80
C GLU A 113 8.10 6.22 -1.19
N ALA A 114 7.34 5.73 -0.21
CA ALA A 114 6.04 5.15 -0.45
C ALA A 114 5.05 6.18 -1.02
N VAL A 115 5.03 7.41 -0.49
CA VAL A 115 4.18 8.48 -1.03
C VAL A 115 4.55 8.84 -2.46
N ASN A 116 5.85 8.98 -2.77
CA ASN A 116 6.30 9.22 -4.14
C ASN A 116 5.87 8.08 -5.08
N SER A 117 6.06 6.83 -4.65
CA SER A 117 5.62 5.65 -5.42
C SER A 117 4.11 5.67 -5.68
N ILE A 118 3.30 6.09 -4.70
CA ILE A 118 1.85 6.26 -4.89
C ILE A 118 1.56 7.33 -5.94
N LEU A 119 2.18 8.52 -5.81
CA LEU A 119 1.93 9.62 -6.74
C LEU A 119 2.32 9.24 -8.17
N ASP A 120 3.47 8.60 -8.36
CA ASP A 120 3.92 8.12 -9.67
C ASP A 120 2.92 7.13 -10.28
N ILE A 121 2.42 6.17 -9.49
CA ILE A 121 1.43 5.20 -9.95
C ILE A 121 0.10 5.86 -10.27
N LEU A 122 -0.35 6.81 -9.45
CA LEU A 122 -1.60 7.54 -9.71
C LEU A 122 -1.50 8.35 -11.00
N GLU A 123 -0.34 8.93 -11.32
CA GLU A 123 -0.10 9.63 -12.59
C GLU A 123 -0.07 8.64 -13.77
N ILE A 124 0.63 7.51 -13.64
CA ILE A 124 0.65 6.46 -14.68
C ILE A 124 -0.76 5.92 -14.97
N GLN A 125 -1.59 5.71 -13.94
CA GLN A 125 -2.95 5.19 -14.10
C GLN A 125 -3.96 6.23 -14.61
N GLN A 126 -3.53 7.48 -14.86
CA GLN A 126 -4.33 8.47 -15.60
C GLN A 126 -4.19 8.34 -17.12
N LEU A 127 -3.21 7.56 -17.62
CA LEU A 127 -3.02 7.39 -19.05
C LEU A 127 -4.26 6.78 -19.70
N GLY A 128 -4.79 7.49 -20.69
CA GLY A 128 -5.85 6.94 -21.53
C GLY A 128 -5.32 5.85 -22.47
N THR A 129 -6.22 5.02 -22.98
CA THR A 129 -5.93 3.93 -23.93
C THR A 129 -5.00 4.36 -25.08
N MET A 130 -5.21 5.54 -25.64
CA MET A 130 -4.39 6.07 -26.75
C MET A 130 -2.92 6.31 -26.35
N GLN A 131 -2.71 6.80 -25.14
CA GLN A 131 -1.37 7.10 -24.62
C GLN A 131 -0.63 5.81 -24.24
N GLU A 132 -1.37 4.81 -23.74
CA GLU A 132 -0.84 3.50 -23.37
C GLU A 132 -0.42 2.67 -24.60
N PHE A 133 -1.32 2.54 -25.59
CA PHE A 133 -1.08 1.66 -26.75
C PHE A 133 -0.31 2.34 -27.90
N LYS A 134 -0.04 3.65 -27.82
CA LYS A 134 0.64 4.47 -28.84
C LYS A 134 0.03 4.37 -30.26
N ASN A 135 -1.18 3.83 -30.39
CA ASN A 135 -1.92 3.60 -31.63
C ASN A 135 -3.31 4.23 -31.55
N GLU A 136 -3.90 4.58 -32.70
CA GLU A 136 -5.31 4.98 -32.77
C GLU A 136 -6.22 3.81 -32.37
N ALA A 137 -6.91 3.93 -31.23
CA ALA A 137 -7.80 2.91 -30.67
C ALA A 137 -8.99 2.60 -31.59
N TYR A 138 -9.36 3.54 -32.47
CA TYR A 138 -10.41 3.38 -33.47
C TYR A 138 -10.23 4.44 -34.56
N LYS A 139 -9.99 4.00 -35.80
CA LYS A 139 -10.03 4.86 -36.99
C LYS A 139 -11.24 4.44 -37.82
N PHE A 140 -12.31 5.23 -37.76
CA PHE A 140 -13.43 5.08 -38.71
C PHE A 140 -13.07 5.83 -39.98
N SER A 141 -12.78 5.10 -41.05
CA SER A 141 -12.66 5.62 -42.41
C SER A 141 -13.96 5.43 -43.17
#